data_AF-A0A0G0SEW5-F1
#
_entry.id   AF-A0A0G0SEW5-F1
#
_cell.length_a   1.000
_cell.length_b   1.000
_cell.length_c   1.000
_cell.angle_alpha   90.00
_cell.angle_beta   90.00
_cell.angle_gamma   90.00
#
_symmetry.space_group_name_H-M   'P 1'
#
loop_
_entity.id
_entity.type
_entity.pdbx_description
1 polymer ?
#
loop_
_entity_poly.entity_id
_entity_poly.type
_entity_poly.pdbx_seq_one_letter_code
_entity_poly.pdbx_strand_id
1 'polypeptide(L)'
;MIRRLVVILSSLSLAFSILFTSLFRVSSVNYSFHLEREVKAETVEKVEKKEIAYALAHPGGILPDSPLWVIKAIRDKIWLISSTNPSKKADLLLLLADKRLAGSKILFERGKAEIAYSSLTKAEKYLDEAAKVAYENSQKGIDTSSFYSRLSLASLKHRQVMGEMVELAPEDARPQVIKILGYPENIYNQTKELLLSRGLTPPESPFAGQ
;
A
#
# COMPACT_ATOMS: atom_id res chain seq x y z
N MET A 1 19.80 -29.59 -38.98
CA MET A 1 20.26 -29.11 -37.65
C MET A 1 19.27 -28.15 -36.99
N ILE A 2 18.75 -27.14 -37.70
CA ILE A 2 17.84 -26.10 -37.16
C ILE A 2 16.59 -26.69 -36.47
N ARG A 3 15.92 -27.69 -37.06
CA ARG A 3 14.70 -28.29 -36.47
C ARG A 3 14.93 -28.95 -35.10
N ARG A 4 16.10 -29.57 -34.88
CA ARG A 4 16.47 -30.15 -33.57
C ARG A 4 16.76 -29.05 -32.55
N LEU A 5 17.43 -27.99 -32.98
CA LEU A 5 17.70 -26.80 -32.17
C LEU A 5 16.40 -26.14 -31.68
N VAL A 6 15.40 -25.97 -32.56
CA VAL A 6 14.08 -25.40 -32.20
C VAL A 6 13.35 -26.27 -31.18
N VAL A 7 13.37 -27.60 -31.33
CA VAL A 7 12.72 -28.51 -30.37
C VAL A 7 13.40 -28.45 -29.00
N ILE A 8 14.74 -28.41 -28.95
CA ILE A 8 15.50 -28.26 -27.71
C ILE A 8 15.24 -26.90 -27.05
N LEU A 9 15.23 -25.81 -27.83
CA LEU A 9 14.96 -24.47 -27.30
C LEU A 9 13.53 -24.35 -26.73
N SER A 10 12.56 -24.97 -27.41
CA SER A 10 11.17 -25.02 -26.97
C SER A 10 11.00 -25.82 -25.68
N SER A 11 11.62 -27.00 -25.58
CA SER A 11 11.56 -27.79 -24.33
C SER A 11 12.26 -27.09 -23.18
N LEU A 12 13.39 -26.41 -23.45
CA LEU A 12 14.12 -25.63 -22.45
C LEU A 12 13.29 -24.44 -21.95
N SER A 13 12.62 -23.71 -22.85
CA SER A 13 11.72 -22.60 -22.51
C SER A 13 10.52 -23.07 -21.66
N LEU A 14 9.95 -24.24 -22.00
CA LEU A 14 8.88 -24.86 -21.21
C LEU A 14 9.37 -25.23 -19.80
N ALA A 15 10.53 -25.88 -19.70
CA ALA A 15 11.14 -26.25 -18.43
C ALA A 15 11.46 -25.01 -17.57
N PHE A 16 12.01 -23.96 -18.18
CA PHE A 16 12.23 -22.68 -17.49
C PHE A 16 10.92 -22.04 -17.03
N SER A 17 9.86 -22.09 -17.82
CA SER A 17 8.54 -21.55 -17.44
C SER A 17 7.94 -22.31 -16.25
N ILE A 18 8.06 -23.63 -16.22
CA ILE A 18 7.61 -24.47 -15.09
C ILE A 18 8.45 -24.17 -13.84
N LEU A 19 9.78 -24.09 -13.98
CA LEU A 19 10.67 -23.74 -12.87
C LEU A 19 10.36 -22.34 -12.32
N PHE A 20 10.17 -21.37 -13.22
CA PHE A 20 9.87 -19.99 -12.86
C PHE A 20 8.53 -19.89 -12.12
N THR A 21 7.48 -20.53 -12.62
CA THR A 21 6.17 -20.55 -11.93
C THR A 21 6.25 -21.22 -10.55
N SER A 22 7.04 -22.29 -10.41
CA SER A 22 7.28 -22.96 -9.13
C SER A 22 8.03 -22.07 -8.13
N LEU A 23 9.13 -21.44 -8.57
CA LEU A 23 9.94 -20.56 -7.73
C LEU A 23 9.13 -19.34 -7.24
N PHE A 24 8.31 -18.76 -8.12
CA PHE A 24 7.45 -17.63 -7.77
C PHE A 24 6.35 -18.02 -6.77
N ARG A 25 5.85 -19.27 -6.82
CA ARG A 25 4.88 -19.79 -5.84
C ARG A 25 5.50 -19.97 -4.45
N VAL A 26 6.75 -20.43 -4.36
CA VAL A 26 7.45 -20.63 -3.08
C VAL A 26 7.89 -19.30 -2.44
N SER A 27 8.18 -18.29 -3.26
CA SER A 27 8.69 -16.99 -2.79
C SER A 27 7.60 -16.06 -2.25
N SER A 28 6.31 -16.36 -2.46
CA SER A 28 5.22 -15.54 -1.94
C SER A 28 4.94 -15.87 -0.47
N VAL A 29 5.06 -14.87 0.41
CA VAL A 29 4.59 -14.98 1.79
C VAL A 29 3.06 -15.09 1.77
N ASN A 30 2.55 -16.28 2.11
CA ASN A 30 1.13 -16.55 2.30
C ASN A 30 0.77 -16.31 3.77
N TYR A 31 -0.34 -15.62 4.02
CA TYR A 31 -0.82 -15.30 5.35
C TYR A 31 -2.13 -16.04 5.59
N SER A 32 -2.10 -17.15 6.30
CA SER A 32 -3.34 -17.84 6.67
C SER A 32 -3.96 -17.19 7.89
N PHE A 33 -5.20 -16.70 7.76
CA PHE A 33 -6.02 -16.23 8.88
C PHE A 33 -7.25 -17.12 9.05
N HIS A 34 -7.59 -17.46 10.28
CA HIS A 34 -8.77 -18.24 10.66
C HIS A 34 -10.01 -17.35 10.69
N LEU A 35 -11.00 -17.68 9.87
CA LEU A 35 -12.29 -16.98 9.82
C LEU A 35 -13.24 -17.57 10.88
N GLU A 36 -13.06 -17.21 12.15
CA GLU A 36 -14.13 -17.37 13.14
C GLU A 36 -15.06 -16.16 13.06
N ARG A 37 -16.18 -16.33 12.34
CA ARG A 37 -17.22 -15.31 12.21
C ARG A 37 -18.33 -15.58 13.22
N GLU A 38 -18.21 -15.01 14.41
CA GLU A 38 -19.38 -14.48 15.14
C GLU A 38 -19.21 -12.96 15.24
N VAL A 39 -19.76 -12.23 14.26
CA VAL A 39 -19.88 -10.77 14.38
C VAL A 39 -21.06 -10.51 15.32
N LYS A 40 -20.79 -10.52 16.63
CA LYS A 40 -21.63 -9.78 17.56
C LYS A 40 -21.29 -8.31 17.36
N ALA A 41 -22.20 -7.60 16.72
CA ALA A 41 -22.16 -6.15 16.65
C ALA A 41 -22.37 -5.59 18.07
N GLU A 42 -21.30 -5.56 18.86
CA GLU A 42 -21.29 -4.68 20.02
C GLU A 42 -21.20 -3.25 19.49
N THR A 43 -22.22 -2.49 19.84
CA THR A 43 -22.42 -1.09 19.52
C THR A 43 -21.38 -0.30 20.31
N VAL A 44 -20.15 -0.25 19.80
CA VAL A 44 -19.11 0.62 20.36
C VAL A 44 -19.45 2.03 19.91
N GLU A 45 -19.56 2.91 20.90
CA GLU A 45 -19.91 4.32 20.74
C GLU A 45 -19.18 4.95 19.57
N LYS A 46 -19.98 5.65 18.76
CA LYS A 46 -19.55 6.45 17.63
C LYS A 46 -18.67 7.59 18.14
N VAL A 47 -17.39 7.30 18.37
CA VAL A 47 -16.35 8.34 18.49
C VAL A 47 -16.51 9.21 17.27
N GLU A 48 -16.70 10.52 17.44
CA GLU A 48 -16.68 11.49 16.35
C GLU A 48 -15.35 11.34 15.61
N LYS A 49 -15.30 10.46 14.59
CA LYS A 49 -14.15 10.31 13.71
C LYS A 49 -14.12 11.58 12.87
N LYS A 50 -13.41 12.61 13.35
CA LYS A 50 -13.10 13.84 12.60
C LYS A 50 -12.50 13.40 11.26
N GLU A 51 -13.28 13.59 10.19
CA GLU A 51 -12.90 13.09 8.87
C GLU A 51 -11.72 13.87 8.31
N ILE A 52 -10.70 13.16 7.84
CA ILE A 52 -9.56 13.79 7.19
C ILE A 52 -9.92 14.13 5.75
N ALA A 53 -9.80 15.42 5.42
CA ALA A 53 -10.05 16.00 4.11
C ALA A 53 -8.94 15.63 3.11
N TYR A 54 -8.89 14.35 2.74
CA TYR A 54 -8.00 13.82 1.71
C TYR A 54 -8.76 12.82 0.84
N ALA A 55 -8.75 13.06 -0.47
CA ALA A 55 -9.39 12.18 -1.45
C ALA A 55 -8.43 11.03 -1.81
N LEU A 56 -8.65 9.86 -1.20
CA LEU A 56 -7.92 8.65 -1.55
C LEU A 56 -8.15 8.29 -3.02
N ALA A 57 -7.07 7.94 -3.72
CA ALA A 57 -7.16 7.48 -5.09
C ALA A 57 -7.97 6.17 -5.19
N HIS A 58 -8.95 6.16 -6.08
CA HIS A 58 -9.82 5.01 -6.28
C HIS A 58 -9.03 3.78 -6.81
N PRO A 59 -9.20 2.58 -6.23
CA PRO A 59 -8.43 1.38 -6.57
C PRO A 59 -8.71 0.87 -7.99
N GLY A 60 -9.83 1.27 -8.58
CA GLY A 60 -10.33 0.79 -9.87
C GLY A 60 -11.00 -0.58 -9.77
N GLY A 61 -11.46 -1.11 -10.91
CA GLY A 61 -12.22 -2.36 -10.94
C GLY A 61 -11.39 -3.65 -10.83
N ILE A 62 -10.05 -3.57 -10.87
CA ILE A 62 -9.15 -4.74 -10.84
C ILE A 62 -8.50 -4.83 -9.47
N LEU A 63 -9.02 -5.74 -8.65
CA LEU A 63 -8.51 -6.03 -7.31
C LEU A 63 -7.50 -7.18 -7.33
N PRO A 64 -6.65 -7.28 -6.27
CA PRO A 64 -5.67 -8.36 -6.08
C PRO A 64 -6.22 -9.80 -6.08
N ASP A 65 -7.55 -9.97 -6.05
CA ASP A 65 -8.22 -11.27 -6.12
C ASP A 65 -8.49 -11.74 -7.56
N SER A 66 -8.20 -10.93 -8.57
CA SER A 66 -8.48 -11.23 -9.98
C SER A 66 -7.23 -11.64 -10.77
N PRO A 67 -7.32 -12.54 -11.78
CA PRO A 67 -6.17 -12.92 -12.61
C PRO A 67 -5.54 -11.75 -13.37
N LEU A 68 -6.37 -10.78 -13.79
CA LEU A 68 -5.93 -9.56 -14.50
C LEU A 68 -5.07 -8.65 -13.62
N TRP A 69 -5.05 -8.87 -12.30
CA TRP A 69 -4.22 -8.09 -11.39
C TRP A 69 -2.72 -8.25 -11.69
N VAL A 70 -2.27 -9.41 -12.13
CA VAL A 70 -0.86 -9.65 -12.44
C VAL A 70 -0.40 -8.70 -13.55
N ILE A 71 -1.19 -8.55 -14.60
CA ILE A 71 -0.93 -7.63 -15.72
C ILE A 71 -0.88 -6.18 -15.21
N LYS A 72 -1.86 -5.81 -14.37
CA LYS A 72 -1.89 -4.48 -13.74
C LYS A 72 -0.66 -4.22 -12.88
N ALA A 73 -0.24 -5.17 -12.06
CA ALA A 73 0.92 -5.04 -11.18
C ALA A 73 2.23 -4.92 -11.98
N ILE A 74 2.36 -5.68 -13.08
CA ILE A 74 3.50 -5.56 -14.01
C ILE A 74 3.52 -4.17 -14.64
N ARG A 75 2.39 -3.70 -15.17
CA ARG A 75 2.27 -2.36 -15.74
C ARG A 75 2.65 -1.28 -14.73
N ASP A 76 2.12 -1.35 -13.50
CA ASP A 76 2.42 -0.39 -12.44
C ASP A 76 3.92 -0.37 -12.12
N LYS A 77 4.58 -1.55 -12.10
CA LYS A 77 6.03 -1.66 -11.91
C LYS A 77 6.84 -1.10 -13.08
N ILE A 78 6.44 -1.38 -14.31
CA ILE A 78 7.09 -0.81 -15.52
C ILE A 78 6.97 0.72 -15.49
N TRP A 79 5.81 1.24 -15.12
CA TRP A 79 5.59 2.69 -15.03
C TRP A 79 6.49 3.33 -13.96
N LEU A 80 6.63 2.68 -12.80
CA LEU A 80 7.51 3.15 -11.73
C LEU A 80 8.99 3.15 -12.16
N ILE A 81 9.45 2.10 -12.85
CA ILE A 81 10.83 2.00 -13.35
C ILE A 81 11.09 3.02 -14.45
N SER A 82 10.10 3.26 -15.32
CA SER A 82 10.23 4.21 -16.42
C SER A 82 10.14 5.68 -15.98
N SER A 83 9.71 5.96 -14.74
CA SER A 83 9.58 7.33 -14.22
C SER A 83 10.94 7.89 -13.82
N THR A 84 11.56 8.66 -14.71
CA THR A 84 12.87 9.29 -14.50
C THR A 84 12.82 10.54 -13.63
N ASN A 85 11.70 11.27 -13.63
CA ASN A 85 11.55 12.46 -12.79
C ASN A 85 11.28 12.04 -11.33
N PRO A 86 12.12 12.44 -10.36
CA PRO A 86 12.02 11.93 -9.00
C PRO A 86 10.84 12.53 -8.22
N SER A 87 10.41 13.77 -8.51
CA SER A 87 9.20 14.34 -7.91
C SER A 87 7.95 13.61 -8.40
N LYS A 88 7.88 13.34 -9.72
CA LYS A 88 6.78 12.53 -10.29
C LYS A 88 6.80 11.08 -9.81
N LYS A 89 7.99 10.54 -9.52
CA LYS A 89 8.12 9.21 -8.91
C LYS A 89 7.51 9.18 -7.51
N ALA A 90 7.75 10.19 -6.67
CA ALA A 90 7.12 10.29 -5.35
C ALA A 90 5.59 10.38 -5.44
N ASP A 91 5.07 11.19 -6.38
CA ASP A 91 3.62 11.27 -6.65
C ASP A 91 3.05 9.92 -7.10
N LEU A 92 3.75 9.20 -7.97
CA LEU A 92 3.32 7.88 -8.46
C LEU A 92 3.32 6.84 -7.34
N LEU A 93 4.32 6.85 -6.46
CA LEU A 93 4.38 5.97 -5.30
C LEU A 93 3.20 6.24 -4.35
N LEU A 94 2.92 7.51 -4.04
CA LEU A 94 1.77 7.88 -3.22
C LEU A 94 0.45 7.43 -3.87
N LEU A 95 0.29 7.63 -5.18
CA LEU A 95 -0.88 7.16 -5.93
C LEU A 95 -1.06 5.63 -5.84
N LEU A 96 0.03 4.87 -5.89
CA LEU A 96 -0.01 3.41 -5.76
C LEU A 96 -0.32 2.97 -4.33
N ALA A 97 0.17 3.71 -3.33
CA ALA A 97 -0.15 3.51 -1.92
C ALA A 97 -1.66 3.65 -1.68
N ASP A 98 -2.24 4.79 -2.06
CA ASP A 98 -3.67 5.08 -1.93
C ASP A 98 -4.55 3.99 -2.57
N LYS A 99 -4.21 3.61 -3.82
CA LYS A 99 -4.94 2.57 -4.55
C LYS A 99 -4.88 1.22 -3.86
N ARG A 100 -3.73 0.84 -3.30
CA ARG A 100 -3.57 -0.45 -2.62
C ARG A 100 -4.25 -0.46 -1.28
N LEU A 101 -4.25 0.66 -0.55
CA LEU A 101 -5.00 0.82 0.69
C LEU A 101 -6.50 0.67 0.43
N ALA A 102 -7.05 1.43 -0.51
CA ALA A 102 -8.47 1.37 -0.82
C ALA A 102 -8.90 -0.03 -1.31
N GLY A 103 -8.05 -0.69 -2.12
CA GLY A 103 -8.29 -2.07 -2.54
C GLY A 103 -8.21 -3.07 -1.39
N SER A 104 -7.31 -2.87 -0.43
CA SER A 104 -7.22 -3.68 0.78
C SER A 104 -8.47 -3.58 1.64
N LYS A 105 -9.01 -2.36 1.82
CA LYS A 105 -10.28 -2.15 2.53
C LYS A 105 -11.41 -3.02 1.97
N ILE A 106 -11.59 -2.96 0.64
CA ILE A 106 -12.62 -3.72 -0.06
C ILE A 106 -12.40 -5.23 0.11
N LEU A 107 -11.15 -5.70 0.17
CA LEU A 107 -10.85 -7.11 0.40
C LEU A 107 -11.15 -7.56 1.83
N PHE A 108 -10.90 -6.72 2.84
CA PHE A 108 -11.32 -6.97 4.22
C PHE A 108 -12.85 -7.04 4.33
N GLU A 109 -13.57 -6.11 3.70
CA GLU A 109 -15.04 -6.12 3.64
C GLU A 109 -15.58 -7.41 2.99
N ARG A 110 -14.84 -7.98 2.02
CA ARG A 110 -15.17 -9.26 1.36
C ARG A 110 -14.71 -10.50 2.13
N GLY A 111 -14.14 -10.35 3.33
CA GLY A 111 -13.63 -11.47 4.14
C GLY A 111 -12.35 -12.12 3.58
N LYS A 112 -11.68 -11.50 2.60
CA LYS A 112 -10.43 -12.02 2.00
C LYS A 112 -9.21 -11.47 2.74
N ALA A 113 -9.15 -11.72 4.05
CA ALA A 113 -8.18 -11.11 4.97
C ALA A 113 -6.70 -11.33 4.56
N GLU A 114 -6.36 -12.52 4.06
CA GLU A 114 -5.00 -12.84 3.58
C GLU A 114 -4.54 -11.89 2.47
N ILE A 115 -5.36 -11.77 1.43
CA ILE A 115 -5.07 -10.94 0.25
C ILE A 115 -5.15 -9.46 0.63
N ALA A 116 -6.09 -9.11 1.52
CA ALA A 116 -6.25 -7.75 2.05
C ALA A 116 -4.99 -7.30 2.78
N TYR A 117 -4.47 -8.12 3.70
CA TYR A 117 -3.26 -7.85 4.47
C TYR A 117 -2.01 -7.76 3.59
N SER A 118 -1.83 -8.68 2.64
CA SER A 118 -0.75 -8.60 1.66
C SER A 118 -0.82 -7.32 0.79
N SER A 119 -2.02 -6.82 0.53
CA SER A 119 -2.22 -5.57 -0.21
C SER A 119 -1.97 -4.34 0.66
N LEU A 120 -2.38 -4.38 1.92
CA LEU A 120 -2.15 -3.33 2.93
C LEU A 120 -0.66 -3.13 3.17
N THR A 121 0.09 -4.20 3.42
CA THR A 121 1.55 -4.13 3.63
C THR A 121 2.27 -3.52 2.43
N LYS A 122 1.80 -3.77 1.20
CA LYS A 122 2.34 -3.15 -0.01
C LYS A 122 1.95 -1.67 -0.14
N ALA A 123 0.74 -1.30 0.31
CA ALA A 123 0.31 0.10 0.33
C ALA A 123 1.25 0.95 1.19
N GLU A 124 1.49 0.51 2.44
CA GLU A 124 2.35 1.25 3.36
C GLU A 124 3.83 1.26 2.95
N LYS A 125 4.30 0.20 2.28
CA LYS A 125 5.64 0.21 1.68
C LYS A 125 5.78 1.28 0.58
N TYR A 126 4.76 1.47 -0.25
CA TYR A 126 4.77 2.54 -1.25
C TYR A 126 4.66 3.92 -0.60
N LEU A 127 3.90 4.06 0.48
CA LEU A 127 3.83 5.31 1.25
C LEU A 127 5.20 5.68 1.84
N ASP A 128 5.90 4.72 2.45
CA ASP A 128 7.26 4.88 2.98
C ASP A 128 8.27 5.20 1.87
N GLU A 129 8.20 4.52 0.72
CA GLU A 129 9.06 4.83 -0.42
C GLU A 129 8.80 6.23 -0.99
N ALA A 130 7.53 6.68 -1.02
CA ALA A 130 7.18 8.03 -1.42
C ALA A 130 7.80 9.08 -0.49
N ALA A 131 7.77 8.83 0.82
CA ALA A 131 8.41 9.69 1.83
C ALA A 131 9.93 9.76 1.63
N LYS A 132 10.58 8.62 1.39
CA LYS A 132 12.03 8.53 1.13
C LYS A 132 12.44 9.30 -0.12
N VAL A 133 11.74 9.12 -1.24
CA VAL A 133 12.03 9.84 -2.48
C VAL A 133 11.82 11.35 -2.31
N ALA A 134 10.79 11.77 -1.56
CA ALA A 134 10.59 13.19 -1.25
C ALA A 134 11.71 13.75 -0.37
N TYR A 135 12.18 12.99 0.61
CA TYR A 135 13.33 13.35 1.42
C TYR A 135 14.59 13.54 0.56
N GLU A 136 14.91 12.58 -0.30
CA GLU A 136 16.03 12.69 -1.24
C GLU A 136 15.91 13.91 -2.16
N ASN A 137 14.70 14.24 -2.62
CA ASN A 137 14.45 15.43 -3.44
C ASN A 137 14.71 16.72 -2.65
N SER A 138 14.25 16.78 -1.40
CA SER A 138 14.56 17.90 -0.51
C SER A 138 16.06 18.10 -0.34
N GLN A 139 16.82 17.02 -0.14
CA GLN A 139 18.28 17.10 0.02
C GLN A 139 18.99 17.59 -1.25
N LYS A 140 18.36 17.42 -2.43
CA LYS A 140 18.84 17.94 -3.72
C LYS A 140 18.39 19.37 -4.00
N GLY A 141 17.74 20.04 -3.03
CA GLY A 141 17.24 21.42 -3.18
C GLY A 141 15.96 21.53 -4.01
N ILE A 142 15.28 20.42 -4.31
CA ILE A 142 13.97 20.44 -4.99
C ILE A 142 12.91 20.81 -3.94
N ASP A 143 12.05 21.79 -4.27
CA ASP A 143 10.94 22.12 -3.40
C ASP A 143 9.96 20.95 -3.29
N THR A 144 9.75 20.50 -2.06
CA THR A 144 8.93 19.35 -1.67
C THR A 144 7.87 19.73 -0.67
N SER A 145 7.72 21.03 -0.36
CA SER A 145 6.83 21.55 0.66
C SER A 145 5.37 21.16 0.40
N SER A 146 4.90 21.39 -0.83
CA SER A 146 3.54 21.01 -1.25
C SER A 146 3.31 19.50 -1.20
N PHE A 147 4.34 18.71 -1.53
CA PHE A 147 4.28 17.26 -1.47
C PHE A 147 4.22 16.77 -0.02
N TYR A 148 5.01 17.33 0.90
CA TYR A 148 4.95 16.96 2.32
C TYR A 148 3.61 17.28 2.97
N SER A 149 2.99 18.42 2.64
CA SER A 149 1.64 18.73 3.13
C SER A 149 0.62 17.70 2.64
N ARG A 150 0.69 17.29 1.37
CA ARG A 150 -0.15 16.22 0.81
C ARG A 150 0.13 14.87 1.44
N LEU A 151 1.40 14.50 1.59
CA LEU A 151 1.82 13.24 2.18
C LEU A 151 1.38 13.14 3.64
N SER A 152 1.47 14.23 4.40
CA SER A 152 0.98 14.32 5.78
C SER A 152 -0.52 14.06 5.88
N LEU A 153 -1.33 14.70 5.01
CA LEU A 153 -2.77 14.43 4.91
C LEU A 153 -3.07 12.98 4.49
N ALA A 154 -2.32 12.45 3.52
CA ALA A 154 -2.47 11.07 3.07
C ALA A 154 -2.16 10.08 4.20
N SER A 155 -1.07 10.28 4.95
CA SER A 155 -0.70 9.47 6.11
C SER A 155 -1.79 9.46 7.18
N LEU A 156 -2.38 10.62 7.49
CA LEU A 156 -3.52 10.67 8.39
C LEU A 156 -4.70 9.86 7.84
N LYS A 157 -5.04 10.02 6.56
CA LYS A 157 -6.15 9.29 5.93
C LYS A 157 -5.90 7.78 5.88
N HIS A 158 -4.66 7.36 5.64
CA HIS A 158 -4.22 5.97 5.75
C HIS A 158 -4.50 5.42 7.14
N ARG A 159 -4.08 6.13 8.20
CA ARG A 159 -4.37 5.76 9.59
C ARG A 159 -5.87 5.65 9.86
N GLN A 160 -6.68 6.59 9.36
CA GLN A 160 -8.15 6.56 9.50
C GLN A 160 -8.74 5.28 8.89
N VAL A 161 -8.43 5.01 7.62
CA VAL A 161 -9.00 3.88 6.89
C VAL A 161 -8.50 2.56 7.44
N MET A 162 -7.24 2.48 7.87
CA MET A 162 -6.72 1.29 8.54
C MET A 162 -7.40 1.04 9.88
N GLY A 163 -7.78 2.09 10.62
CA GLY A 163 -8.60 1.94 11.83
C GLY A 163 -9.93 1.25 11.53
N GLU A 164 -10.59 1.60 10.42
CA GLU A 164 -11.79 0.88 9.95
C GLU A 164 -11.45 -0.57 9.56
N MET A 165 -10.27 -0.85 8.98
CA MET A 165 -9.87 -2.22 8.64
C MET A 165 -9.58 -3.08 9.88
N VAL A 166 -9.13 -2.50 11.01
CA VAL A 166 -8.95 -3.25 12.26
C VAL A 166 -10.29 -3.80 12.76
N GLU A 167 -11.37 -3.02 12.62
CA GLU A 167 -12.73 -3.44 12.97
C GLU A 167 -13.26 -4.56 12.04
N LEU A 168 -12.78 -4.61 10.78
CA LEU A 168 -13.17 -5.61 9.78
C LEU A 168 -12.28 -6.86 9.77
N ALA A 169 -11.09 -6.79 10.37
CA ALA A 169 -10.11 -7.86 10.33
C ALA A 169 -10.50 -9.01 11.28
N PRO A 170 -10.28 -10.27 10.87
CA PRO A 170 -10.38 -11.43 11.77
C PRO A 170 -9.52 -11.26 13.03
N GLU A 171 -9.93 -11.87 14.14
CA GLU A 171 -9.26 -11.79 15.46
C GLU A 171 -7.74 -11.96 15.38
N ASP A 172 -7.29 -12.94 14.59
CA ASP A 172 -5.87 -13.28 14.42
C ASP A 172 -5.11 -12.33 13.47
N ALA A 173 -5.81 -11.65 12.56
CA ALA A 173 -5.26 -10.61 11.70
C ALA A 173 -5.14 -9.24 12.40
N ARG A 174 -5.99 -8.94 13.39
CA ARG A 174 -6.04 -7.61 14.04
C ARG A 174 -4.69 -7.14 14.59
N PRO A 175 -3.91 -7.95 15.34
CA PRO A 175 -2.61 -7.51 15.86
C PRO A 175 -1.63 -7.14 14.74
N GLN A 176 -1.73 -7.84 13.60
CA GLN A 176 -0.87 -7.57 12.45
C GLN A 176 -1.26 -6.26 11.76
N VAL A 177 -2.56 -6.00 11.59
CA VAL A 177 -3.05 -4.73 11.04
C VAL A 177 -2.69 -3.56 11.96
N ILE A 178 -2.83 -3.73 13.28
CA ILE A 178 -2.44 -2.72 14.28
C ILE A 178 -0.95 -2.41 14.20
N LYS A 179 -0.09 -3.43 14.05
CA LYS A 179 1.36 -3.21 13.86
C LYS A 179 1.66 -2.33 12.64
N ILE A 180 0.87 -2.45 11.57
CA ILE A 180 1.07 -1.66 10.36
C ILE A 180 0.67 -0.18 10.59
N LEU A 181 -0.22 0.14 11.54
CA LEU A 181 -0.64 1.53 11.82
C LEU A 181 0.54 2.46 12.19
N GLY A 182 1.64 1.88 12.70
CA GLY A 182 2.86 2.64 12.99
C GLY A 182 3.52 3.24 11.75
N TYR A 183 3.33 2.68 10.55
CA TYR A 183 3.92 3.23 9.31
C TYR A 183 3.36 4.62 8.96
N PRO A 184 2.04 4.81 8.75
CA PRO A 184 1.51 6.12 8.44
C PRO A 184 1.70 7.12 9.59
N GLU A 185 1.68 6.67 10.85
CA GLU A 185 1.98 7.53 11.99
C GLU A 185 3.41 8.08 11.95
N ASN A 186 4.40 7.22 11.73
CA ASN A 186 5.80 7.64 11.62
C ASN A 186 6.01 8.62 10.46
N ILE A 187 5.37 8.37 9.31
CA ILE A 187 5.46 9.25 8.14
C ILE A 187 4.77 10.61 8.43
N TYR A 188 3.62 10.62 9.11
CA TYR A 188 2.98 11.86 9.54
C TYR A 188 3.91 12.67 10.46
N ASN A 189 4.53 12.04 11.46
CA ASN A 189 5.44 12.72 12.38
C ASN A 189 6.67 13.30 11.66
N GLN A 190 7.28 12.53 10.76
CA GLN A 190 8.41 12.98 9.94
C GLN A 190 8.01 14.18 9.06
N THR A 191 6.89 14.08 8.35
CA THR A 191 6.42 15.18 7.48
C THR A 191 6.03 16.42 8.27
N LYS A 192 5.46 16.25 9.47
CA LYS A 192 5.17 17.35 10.40
C LYS A 192 6.43 18.10 10.81
N GLU A 193 7.46 17.40 11.28
CA GLU A 193 8.75 18.00 11.67
C GLU A 193 9.41 18.74 10.48
N LEU A 194 9.36 18.11 9.31
CA LEU A 194 9.86 18.69 8.06
C LEU A 194 9.10 19.95 7.63
N LEU A 195 7.80 20.04 7.83
CA LEU A 195 7.03 21.25 7.55
C LEU A 195 7.34 22.35 8.57
N LEU A 196 7.38 22.01 9.86
CA LEU A 196 7.68 22.96 10.95
C LEU A 196 9.07 23.58 10.82
N SER A 197 10.09 22.77 10.50
CA SER A 197 11.47 23.25 10.24
C SER A 197 11.57 24.21 9.05
N ARG A 198 10.58 24.20 8.14
CA ARG A 198 10.46 25.14 7.01
C ARG A 198 9.55 26.34 7.31
N GLY A 199 9.06 26.48 8.55
CA GLY A 199 8.12 27.54 8.93
C GLY A 199 6.71 27.37 8.36
N LEU A 200 6.36 26.16 7.90
CA LEU A 200 5.04 25.83 7.36
C LEU A 200 4.16 25.20 8.43
N THR A 201 2.84 25.41 8.31
CA THR A 201 1.84 24.81 9.20
C THR A 201 1.49 23.40 8.75
N PRO A 202 1.78 22.36 9.56
CA PRO A 202 1.39 20.99 9.23
C PRO A 202 -0.12 20.79 9.44
N PRO A 203 -0.74 19.82 8.73
CA PRO A 203 -2.11 19.41 8.97
C PRO A 203 -2.33 18.93 10.42
N GLU A 204 -3.44 19.31 11.04
CA GLU A 204 -3.81 18.84 12.38
C GLU A 204 -4.16 17.35 12.35
N SER A 205 -3.57 16.57 13.27
CA SER A 205 -3.93 15.18 13.46
C SER A 205 -5.18 15.05 14.35
N PRO A 206 -6.24 14.37 13.91
CA PRO A 206 -7.38 14.05 14.77
C PRO A 206 -7.07 12.94 15.79
N PHE A 207 -5.89 12.31 15.68
CA PHE A 207 -5.47 11.19 16.54
C PHE A 207 -4.56 11.63 17.70
N ALA A 208 -4.35 12.93 17.89
CA ALA A 208 -3.51 13.43 18.97
C ALA A 208 -4.16 13.13 20.33
N GLY A 209 -3.56 12.20 21.09
CA GLY A 209 -4.04 11.77 22.42
C GLY A 209 -4.53 10.32 22.51
N GLN A 210 -4.42 9.53 21.43
CA GLN A 210 -4.67 8.08 21.42
C GLN A 210 -3.38 7.27 21.47
#